data_AF-A0A429WPS2-F1
#
_entry.id   AF-A0A429WPS2-F1
#
_cell.length_a   1.000
_cell.length_b   1.000
_cell.length_c   1.000
_cell.angle_alpha   90.00
_cell.angle_beta   90.00
_cell.angle_gamma   90.00
#
_symmetry.space_group_name_H-M   'P 1'
#
loop_
_entity.id
_entity.type
_entity.pdbx_description
1 polymer ?
#
loop_
_entity_poly.entity_id
_entity_poly.type
_entity_poly.pdbx_seq_one_letter_code
_entity_poly.pdbx_strand_id
1 'polypeptide(L)'
;MPTDPSTPISDGHSFAYRGFRFALAAEPMNGSMYRPVAVLLDGPVDLTEAELPNDTDEIAYRTEAEALRHAEQQAMRWVHDRTGTGQAQF
;
A
#
# COMPACT_ATOMS: atom_id res chain seq x y z
N MET A 1 -32.60 -0.62 -4.04
CA MET A 1 -31.33 -0.14 -4.61
C MET A 1 -31.38 1.38 -4.53
N PRO A 2 -30.50 1.98 -3.73
CA PRO A 2 -29.18 2.30 -4.24
C PRO A 2 -28.08 1.62 -3.42
N THR A 3 -27.08 1.12 -4.14
CA THR A 3 -25.81 0.66 -3.62
C THR A 3 -24.99 1.91 -3.33
N ASP A 4 -24.70 2.20 -2.07
CA ASP A 4 -23.62 3.15 -1.75
C ASP A 4 -22.30 2.51 -2.17
N PRO A 5 -21.53 3.10 -3.10
CA PRO A 5 -20.19 2.64 -3.44
C PRO A 5 -19.15 3.34 -2.53
N SER A 6 -19.45 3.45 -1.24
CA SER A 6 -18.47 3.82 -0.22
C SER A 6 -18.47 2.68 0.78
N THR A 7 -17.86 1.56 0.39
CA THR A 7 -17.17 0.76 1.40
C THR A 7 -16.23 1.75 2.08
N PRO A 8 -16.41 2.08 3.38
CA PRO A 8 -15.38 2.85 4.05
C PRO A 8 -14.10 2.04 3.84
N ILE A 9 -13.06 2.67 3.31
CA ILE A 9 -11.71 2.13 3.41
C ILE A 9 -11.51 2.01 4.92
N SER A 10 -11.76 0.82 5.49
CA SER A 10 -11.74 0.56 6.93
C SER A 10 -10.45 1.17 7.47
N ASP A 11 -10.60 2.25 8.23
CA ASP A 11 -9.56 3.07 8.84
C ASP A 11 -8.19 2.99 8.17
N GLY A 12 -8.15 3.35 6.87
CA GLY A 12 -6.93 3.30 6.09
C GLY A 12 -5.84 4.14 6.74
N HIS A 13 -4.83 3.47 7.32
CA HIS A 13 -3.77 4.13 8.06
C HIS A 13 -2.89 4.90 7.06
N SER A 14 -3.00 6.22 7.06
CA SER A 14 -2.10 7.05 6.27
C SER A 14 -0.85 7.41 7.05
N PHE A 15 0.33 7.26 6.44
CA PHE A 15 1.59 7.65 7.04
C PHE A 15 2.47 8.41 6.05
N ALA A 16 3.42 9.19 6.59
CA ALA A 16 4.41 9.91 5.79
C ALA A 16 5.81 9.35 6.04
N TYR A 17 6.57 9.13 4.98
CA TYR A 17 7.91 8.55 5.04
C TYR A 17 8.84 9.19 3.99
N ARG A 18 9.95 9.80 4.44
CA ARG A 18 10.96 10.46 3.59
C ARG A 18 10.40 11.46 2.56
N GLY A 19 9.32 12.18 2.91
CA GLY A 19 8.68 13.15 2.02
C GLY A 19 7.61 12.56 1.08
N PHE A 20 7.31 11.27 1.22
CA PHE A 20 6.19 10.59 0.55
C PHE A 20 5.06 10.38 1.56
N ARG A 21 3.82 10.41 1.09
CA ARG A 21 2.62 10.11 1.88
C ARG A 21 1.91 8.92 1.25
N PHE A 22 1.56 7.95 2.08
CA PHE A 22 0.85 6.74 1.67
C PHE A 22 -0.44 6.59 2.45
N ALA A 23 -1.44 5.99 1.82
CA ALA A 23 -2.57 5.35 2.49
C ALA A 23 -2.34 3.83 2.48
N LEU A 24 -2.50 3.22 3.65
CA LEU A 24 -2.47 1.77 3.80
C LEU A 24 -3.89 1.27 3.99
N ALA A 25 -4.24 0.21 3.28
CA ALA A 25 -5.51 -0.47 3.43
C ALA A 25 -5.29 -1.98 3.41
N ALA A 26 -6.20 -2.69 4.04
CA ALA A 26 -6.31 -4.14 3.97
C ALA A 26 -7.63 -4.47 3.27
N GLU A 27 -7.57 -4.78 1.97
CA GLU A 27 -8.78 -5.08 1.22
C GLU A 27 -9.20 -6.53 1.46
N PRO A 28 -10.47 -6.81 1.79
CA PRO A 28 -10.94 -8.17 1.94
C PRO A 28 -10.93 -8.91 0.60
N MET A 29 -10.30 -10.07 0.57
CA MET A 29 -10.31 -11.04 -0.52
C MET A 29 -11.34 -12.16 -0.26
N ASN A 30 -11.71 -12.87 -1.32
CA ASN A 30 -12.61 -14.03 -1.24
C ASN A 30 -12.03 -15.09 -0.29
N GLY A 31 -12.78 -15.48 0.74
CA GLY A 31 -12.38 -16.55 1.67
C GLY A 31 -11.79 -16.08 3.01
N SER A 32 -12.20 -14.92 3.50
CA SER A 32 -11.79 -14.40 4.83
C SER A 32 -10.30 -14.05 4.92
N MET A 33 -9.71 -13.68 3.79
CA MET A 33 -8.33 -13.21 3.70
C MET A 33 -8.33 -11.72 3.36
N TYR A 34 -7.19 -11.07 3.55
CA TYR A 34 -6.98 -9.65 3.31
C TYR A 34 -5.76 -9.46 2.42
N ARG A 35 -5.86 -8.62 1.39
CA ARG A 35 -4.71 -8.16 0.62
C ARG A 35 -4.16 -6.85 1.17
N PRO A 36 -2.83 -6.71 1.25
CA PRO A 36 -2.19 -5.44 1.53
C PRO A 36 -2.41 -4.52 0.34
N VAL A 37 -2.79 -3.28 0.60
CA VAL A 37 -2.90 -2.23 -0.41
C VAL A 37 -2.17 -1.02 0.12
N ALA A 38 -1.14 -0.59 -0.60
CA ALA A 38 -0.43 0.65 -0.34
C ALA A 38 -0.69 1.59 -1.52
N VAL A 39 -1.19 2.78 -1.24
CA VAL A 39 -1.46 3.82 -2.25
C VAL A 39 -0.56 5.00 -1.96
N LEU A 40 0.26 5.41 -2.92
CA LEU A 40 0.95 6.68 -2.88
C LEU A 40 -0.09 7.78 -3.04
N LEU A 41 -0.19 8.69 -2.07
CA LEU A 41 -1.08 9.86 -2.14
C LEU A 41 -0.32 11.10 -2.62
N ASP A 42 0.90 11.28 -2.15
CA ASP A 42 1.70 12.48 -2.42
C ASP A 42 3.20 12.16 -2.28
N GLY A 43 4.05 12.89 -2.98
CA GLY A 43 5.48 12.66 -2.98
C GLY A 43 6.28 13.80 -3.61
N PRO A 44 7.63 13.68 -3.63
CA PRO A 44 8.47 14.62 -4.37
C PRO A 44 8.04 14.71 -5.85
N VAL A 45 8.26 15.89 -6.44
CA VAL A 45 7.74 16.38 -7.73
C VAL A 45 7.67 15.28 -8.81
N ASP A 46 6.54 15.23 -9.53
CA ASP A 46 6.16 14.31 -10.62
C ASP A 46 5.58 12.93 -10.21
N LEU A 47 5.32 12.71 -8.93
CA LEU A 47 4.61 11.52 -8.48
C LEU A 47 3.12 11.79 -8.30
N THR A 48 2.30 11.04 -9.03
CA THR A 48 0.83 11.11 -8.94
C THR A 48 0.30 10.01 -8.03
N GLU A 49 -0.93 10.19 -7.52
CA GLU A 49 -1.62 9.16 -6.74
C GLU A 49 -1.67 7.84 -7.52
N ALA A 50 -1.16 6.76 -6.91
CA ALA A 50 -1.07 5.45 -7.54
C ALA A 50 -0.97 4.32 -6.51
N GLU A 51 -1.64 3.20 -6.77
CA GLU A 51 -1.44 1.96 -6.02
C GLU A 51 -0.03 1.42 -6.30
N LEU A 52 0.67 1.02 -5.23
CA LEU A 52 2.00 0.44 -5.33
C LEU A 52 1.89 -0.99 -5.86
N PRO A 53 2.84 -1.42 -6.72
CA PRO A 53 2.89 -2.81 -7.15
C PRO A 53 3.15 -3.73 -5.96
N ASN A 54 2.49 -4.89 -5.94
CA ASN A 54 2.71 -5.93 -4.93
C ASN A 54 4.20 -6.35 -4.92
N ASP A 55 4.76 -6.51 -3.73
CA ASP A 55 6.17 -6.86 -3.55
C ASP A 55 6.43 -8.38 -3.48
N THR A 56 5.34 -9.17 -3.43
CA THR A 56 5.30 -10.65 -3.37
C THR A 56 4.10 -11.18 -4.16
N ASP A 57 4.17 -12.42 -4.64
CA ASP A 57 3.05 -13.14 -5.25
C ASP A 57 2.01 -13.58 -4.19
N GLU A 58 2.44 -13.81 -2.94
CA GLU A 58 1.55 -14.19 -1.83
C GLU A 58 1.03 -12.95 -1.10
N ILE A 59 -0.08 -12.41 -1.59
CA ILE A 59 -0.73 -11.19 -1.05
C ILE A 59 -1.98 -11.50 -0.22
N ALA A 60 -2.15 -12.73 0.28
CA ALA A 60 -3.35 -13.14 0.99
C ALA A 60 -3.07 -13.44 2.47
N TYR A 61 -3.44 -12.51 3.35
CA TYR A 61 -3.22 -12.62 4.79
C TYR A 61 -4.49 -13.04 5.52
N ARG A 62 -4.34 -13.77 6.62
CA ARG A 62 -5.50 -14.22 7.42
C ARG A 62 -6.11 -13.08 8.24
N THR A 63 -5.34 -12.03 8.54
CA THR A 63 -5.79 -10.91 9.36
C THR A 63 -5.54 -9.56 8.69
N GLU A 64 -6.42 -8.60 8.98
CA GLU A 64 -6.30 -7.21 8.53
C GLU A 64 -4.98 -6.58 9.01
N ALA A 65 -4.58 -6.83 10.25
CA ALA A 65 -3.35 -6.30 10.84
C ALA A 65 -2.08 -6.80 10.14
N GLU A 66 -2.06 -8.04 9.66
CA GLU A 66 -0.95 -8.57 8.87
C GLU A 66 -0.88 -7.90 7.50
N ALA A 67 -2.01 -7.75 6.82
CA ALA A 67 -2.09 -7.05 5.54
C ALA A 67 -1.65 -5.58 5.68
N LEU A 68 -2.08 -4.85 6.72
CA LEU A 68 -1.64 -3.47 6.96
C LEU A 68 -0.13 -3.37 7.22
N ARG A 69 0.43 -4.26 8.05
CA ARG A 69 1.89 -4.31 8.29
C ARG A 69 2.68 -4.59 7.02
N HIS A 70 2.14 -5.42 6.14
CA HIS A 70 2.79 -5.73 4.87
C HIS A 70 2.70 -4.56 3.90
N ALA A 71 1.54 -3.90 3.82
CA ALA A 71 1.35 -2.68 3.03
C ALA A 71 2.32 -1.56 3.49
N GLU A 72 2.56 -1.43 4.80
CA GLU A 72 3.56 -0.49 5.34
C GLU A 72 4.98 -0.84 4.87
N GLN A 73 5.38 -2.11 4.98
CA GLN A 73 6.70 -2.58 4.54
C GLN A 73 6.90 -2.39 3.03
N GLN A 74 5.87 -2.67 2.22
CA GLN A 74 5.85 -2.45 0.78
C GLN A 74 6.07 -0.97 0.45
N ALA A 75 5.36 -0.06 1.14
CA ALA A 75 5.52 1.38 0.97
C ALA A 75 6.92 1.86 1.33
N MET A 76 7.47 1.41 2.47
CA MET A 76 8.84 1.73 2.86
C MET A 76 9.85 1.22 1.83
N ARG A 77 9.73 -0.02 1.37
CA ARG A 77 10.63 -0.62 0.36
C ARG A 77 10.58 0.15 -0.96
N TRP A 78 9.37 0.50 -1.42
CA TRP A 78 9.17 1.29 -2.63
C TRP A 78 9.82 2.67 -2.58
N VAL A 79 9.82 3.32 -1.41
CA VAL A 79 10.54 4.58 -1.19
C VAL A 79 12.05 4.36 -1.14
N HIS A 80 12.50 3.27 -0.51
CA HIS A 80 13.91 2.92 -0.47
C HIS A 80 14.49 2.69 -1.87
N ASP A 81 13.77 2.00 -2.76
CA ASP A 81 14.21 1.78 -4.14
C ASP A 81 14.34 3.08 -4.95
N ARG A 82 13.60 4.13 -4.59
CA ARG A 82 13.63 5.45 -5.26
C ARG A 82 14.59 6.44 -4.63
N THR A 83 14.72 6.42 -3.31
CA THR A 83 15.54 7.37 -2.54
C THR A 83 16.93 6.84 -2.21
N GLY A 84 17.10 5.52 -2.20
CA GLY A 84 18.40 4.88 -2.16
C GLY A 84 18.99 4.91 -3.57
N THR A 85 19.91 5.84 -3.81
CA THR A 85 20.92 5.81 -4.89
C THR A 85 20.93 4.52 -5.71
N GLY A 86 20.45 4.58 -6.94
CA GLY A 86 20.30 3.42 -7.81
C GLY A 86 21.58 2.60 -7.90
N GLN A 87 21.44 1.30 -7.65
CA GLN A 87 22.28 0.24 -8.21
C GLN A 87 21.36 -0.92 -8.58
N ALA A 88 20.52 -0.69 -9.60
CA ALA A 88 20.20 -1.75 -10.54
C ALA A 88 21.49 -2.04 -11.33
N GLN A 89 22.28 -3.01 -10.87
CA GLN A 89 23.31 -3.66 -11.68
C GLN A 89 23.54 -5.07 -11.13
N PHE A 90 22.83 -6.08 -11.65
CA PHE A 90 23.38 -7.40 -11.99
C PHE A 90 22.45 -8.07 -13.01
#